data_AF-A0AAD6H2Y5-F1
#
_entry.id   AF-A0AAD6H2Y5-F1
#
_cell.length_a   1.000
_cell.length_b   1.000
_cell.length_c   1.000
_cell.angle_alpha   90.00
_cell.angle_beta   90.00
_cell.angle_gamma   90.00
#
_symmetry.space_group_name_H-M   'P 1'
#
loop_
_entity.id
_entity.type
_entity.pdbx_description
1 polymer ?
#
loop_
_entity_poly.entity_id
_entity_poly.type
_entity_poly.pdbx_seq_one_letter_code
_entity_poly.pdbx_strand_id
1 'polypeptide(L)'
;MEEHCKQKGNDQTVEYSEKQNQWICVTSAQSDICGPEQDQSTWHKNPTTGEYGCCDKGEGWVVDEKHKKQGSCCAQGSIYSFDASSGKGACCDDGKVFKSGSCIVPGGIEKPEVPLGTCGAYLKDARLESLLRTLLVPCFPYGQETLNVFIEYYISILHGGLDLIEIIYKNDCDDPRPSPSPGPKPKPHPWWKCGNTEACRWISLETNDVKKSLPATGATTKAQLPNPNVAKADYEYPFDVWLTKSPDDDLDVYIKGKKIQPQASGTSYLIPGGTKAKDVKYSSSKGIQINFYGKCTEDTPCIGKSVEPWTKKVVYPPPGKDDLDIDVSKYDFDFIFTMTDDSITTEQYTVYADGEKVGMTHGRLTLGDDKYNTDHINTQQVGLAPYVVANDGFWGSYRISKDTQKITVKMTDREAAYPTDEWSYRIDKLCEC
;
A
#
# COMPACT_ATOMS: atom_id res chain seq x y z
N MET A 1 38.08 42.93 -45.88
CA MET A 1 36.61 42.91 -46.02
C MET A 1 35.92 42.74 -44.67
N GLU A 2 36.35 41.80 -43.83
CA GLU A 2 35.76 41.60 -42.49
C GLU A 2 35.87 42.84 -41.57
N GLU A 3 37.01 43.52 -41.55
CA GLU A 3 37.15 44.80 -40.83
C GLU A 3 36.26 45.90 -41.39
N HIS A 4 35.96 45.87 -42.70
CA HIS A 4 35.10 46.86 -43.34
C HIS A 4 33.63 46.67 -42.96
N CYS A 5 33.15 45.43 -42.86
CA CYS A 5 31.78 45.15 -42.42
C CYS A 5 31.59 45.47 -40.92
N LYS A 6 32.60 45.18 -40.08
CA LYS A 6 32.57 45.55 -38.65
C LYS A 6 32.49 47.07 -38.42
N GLN A 7 33.04 47.88 -39.31
CA GLN A 7 32.93 49.34 -39.23
C GLN A 7 31.55 49.88 -39.63
N LYS A 8 30.72 49.11 -40.36
CA LYS A 8 29.36 49.50 -40.78
C LYS A 8 28.28 49.13 -39.77
N GLY A 9 28.54 48.17 -38.88
CA GLY A 9 27.66 47.74 -37.80
C GLY A 9 28.20 46.46 -37.17
N ASN A 10 28.06 46.31 -35.84
CA ASN A 10 28.53 45.11 -35.12
C ASN A 10 27.76 43.82 -35.48
N ASP A 11 26.63 43.97 -36.16
CA ASP A 11 25.70 42.94 -36.60
C ASP A 11 25.88 42.54 -38.08
N GLN A 12 26.91 43.07 -38.76
CA GLN A 12 27.22 42.75 -40.15
C GLN A 12 28.40 41.79 -40.30
N THR A 13 28.21 40.74 -41.10
CA THR A 13 29.26 39.75 -41.42
C THR A 13 29.50 39.63 -42.93
N VAL A 14 30.66 39.09 -43.30
CA VAL A 14 31.09 38.96 -44.69
C VAL A 14 30.59 37.64 -45.26
N GLU A 15 29.76 37.70 -46.30
CA GLU A 15 29.30 36.52 -47.06
C GLU A 15 29.64 36.65 -48.54
N TYR A 16 29.93 35.53 -49.20
CA TYR A 16 30.17 35.50 -50.64
C TYR A 16 28.84 35.33 -51.37
N SER A 17 28.40 36.37 -52.07
CA SER A 17 27.17 36.28 -52.86
C SER A 17 27.49 35.67 -54.22
N GLU A 18 27.05 34.44 -54.46
CA GLU A 18 27.20 33.80 -55.78
C GLU A 18 26.45 34.56 -56.88
N LYS A 19 25.31 35.20 -56.56
CA LYS A 19 24.54 36.03 -57.50
C LYS A 19 25.30 37.27 -57.98
N GLN A 20 26.16 37.84 -57.13
CA GLN A 20 26.95 39.04 -57.45
C GLN A 20 28.43 38.72 -57.70
N ASN A 21 28.83 37.46 -57.52
CA ASN A 21 30.19 36.95 -57.62
C ASN A 21 31.23 37.73 -56.79
N GLN A 22 30.81 38.29 -55.64
CA GLN A 22 31.65 39.11 -54.76
C GLN A 22 31.28 38.93 -53.29
N TRP A 23 32.21 39.28 -52.41
CA TRP A 23 31.99 39.33 -50.96
C TRP A 23 31.19 40.59 -50.60
N ILE A 24 30.12 40.43 -49.83
CA ILE A 24 29.23 41.50 -49.36
C ILE A 24 29.10 41.47 -47.84
N CYS A 25 28.67 42.59 -47.25
CA CYS A 25 28.31 42.66 -45.83
C CYS A 25 26.80 42.43 -45.69
N VAL A 26 26.37 41.44 -44.90
CA VAL A 26 24.95 41.14 -44.64
C VAL A 26 24.61 41.28 -43.16
N THR A 27 23.42 41.78 -42.85
CA THR A 27 22.84 41.78 -41.49
C THR A 27 22.06 40.48 -41.25
N SER A 28 21.85 40.10 -39.99
CA SER A 28 21.13 38.86 -39.61
C SER A 28 19.73 38.72 -40.24
N ALA A 29 19.06 39.83 -40.56
CA ALA A 29 17.74 39.84 -41.21
C ALA A 29 17.79 39.54 -42.73
N GLN A 30 18.97 39.52 -43.36
CA GLN A 30 19.14 39.35 -44.81
C GLN A 30 19.97 38.12 -45.19
N SER A 31 20.48 37.34 -44.25
CA SER A 31 21.21 36.10 -44.57
C SER A 31 20.23 34.97 -44.86
N ASP A 32 20.42 34.23 -45.96
CA ASP A 32 19.65 33.02 -46.33
C ASP A 32 19.99 31.80 -45.43
N ILE A 33 20.71 32.01 -44.31
CA ILE A 33 21.20 30.95 -43.40
C ILE A 33 20.04 30.27 -42.66
N CYS A 34 18.99 31.01 -42.32
CA CYS A 34 17.89 30.49 -41.50
C CYS A 34 16.74 30.01 -42.37
N GLY A 35 16.31 28.77 -42.16
CA GLY A 35 15.21 28.15 -42.89
C GLY A 35 13.86 28.84 -42.63
N PRO A 36 12.86 28.63 -43.49
CA PRO A 36 11.56 29.30 -43.40
C PRO A 36 10.76 28.97 -42.12
N GLU A 37 11.08 27.86 -41.45
CA GLU A 37 10.44 27.45 -40.18
C GLU A 37 11.23 27.89 -38.94
N GLN A 38 12.42 28.46 -39.14
CA GLN A 38 13.31 28.91 -38.07
C GLN A 38 13.06 30.38 -37.73
N ASP A 39 13.34 30.75 -36.49
CA ASP A 39 13.18 32.11 -36.00
C ASP A 39 14.47 32.91 -36.23
N GLN A 40 14.43 33.86 -37.17
CA GLN A 40 15.57 34.74 -37.48
C GLN A 40 16.09 35.53 -36.27
N SER A 41 15.24 35.79 -35.26
CA SER A 41 15.67 36.48 -34.04
C SER A 41 16.59 35.65 -33.15
N THR A 42 16.68 34.34 -33.42
CA THR A 42 17.52 33.38 -32.68
C THR A 42 18.86 33.11 -33.37
N TRP A 43 19.21 33.92 -34.38
CA TRP A 43 20.48 33.81 -35.09
C TRP A 43 21.66 33.81 -34.12
N HIS A 44 22.51 32.79 -34.24
CA HIS A 44 23.64 32.58 -33.36
C HIS A 44 24.83 31.98 -34.11
N LYS A 45 26.01 32.14 -33.51
CA LYS A 45 27.21 31.41 -33.92
C LYS A 45 27.49 30.34 -32.88
N ASN A 46 27.54 29.08 -33.29
CA ASN A 46 28.01 28.01 -32.42
C ASN A 46 29.49 28.26 -32.11
N PRO A 47 29.88 28.52 -30.85
CA PRO A 47 31.25 28.89 -30.51
C PRO A 47 32.22 27.69 -30.55
N THR A 48 31.70 26.46 -30.63
CA THR A 48 32.51 25.24 -30.76
C THR A 48 32.80 24.91 -32.22
N THR A 49 31.80 25.00 -33.11
CA THR A 49 31.97 24.68 -34.54
C THR A 49 32.31 25.90 -35.40
N GLY A 50 31.98 27.10 -34.92
CA GLY A 50 32.11 28.35 -35.68
C GLY A 50 31.03 28.57 -36.73
N GLU A 51 30.06 27.65 -36.84
CA GLU A 51 28.95 27.72 -37.78
C GLU A 51 27.86 28.66 -37.28
N TYR A 52 27.14 29.26 -38.24
CA TYR A 52 26.00 30.13 -37.97
C TYR A 52 24.70 29.37 -38.22
N GLY A 53 23.69 29.63 -37.40
CA GLY A 53 22.38 29.00 -37.53
C GLY A 53 21.28 29.75 -36.76
N CYS A 54 20.05 29.31 -36.96
CA CYS A 54 18.88 29.74 -36.19
C CYS A 54 18.23 28.54 -35.50
N CYS A 55 17.52 28.81 -34.41
CA CYS A 55 16.66 27.87 -33.72
C CYS A 55 15.24 27.89 -34.30
N ASP A 56 14.47 26.86 -33.98
CA ASP A 56 13.07 26.79 -34.38
C ASP A 56 12.21 27.78 -33.56
N LYS A 57 11.01 28.09 -34.06
CA LYS A 57 10.11 29.05 -33.39
C LYS A 57 9.72 28.56 -32.00
N GLY A 58 9.93 29.40 -30.98
CA GLY A 58 9.66 29.09 -29.57
C GLY A 58 10.88 28.58 -28.81
N GLU A 59 12.01 28.39 -29.50
CA GLU A 59 13.30 28.08 -28.91
C GLU A 59 14.23 29.29 -28.93
N GLY A 60 15.26 29.25 -28.10
CA GLY A 60 16.38 30.19 -28.12
C GLY A 60 17.69 29.45 -28.03
N TRP A 61 18.75 30.02 -28.62
CA TRP A 61 20.09 29.48 -28.48
C TRP A 61 20.60 29.73 -27.07
N VAL A 62 20.90 28.66 -26.33
CA VAL A 62 21.42 28.72 -24.96
C VAL A 62 22.75 28.01 -24.88
N VAL A 63 23.70 28.61 -24.16
CA VAL A 63 25.07 28.14 -24.04
C VAL A 63 25.41 27.82 -22.59
N ASP A 64 26.04 26.68 -22.35
CA ASP A 64 26.68 26.37 -21.07
C ASP A 64 28.02 27.13 -20.98
N GLU A 65 27.99 28.27 -20.30
CA GLU A 65 29.16 29.13 -20.09
C GLU A 65 30.27 28.45 -19.26
N LYS A 66 29.96 27.39 -18.49
CA LYS A 66 30.95 26.72 -17.63
C LYS A 66 31.81 25.71 -18.39
N HIS A 67 31.27 25.06 -19.43
CA HIS A 67 31.94 23.94 -20.09
C HIS A 67 32.12 24.16 -21.60
N LYS A 68 33.19 24.87 -21.96
CA LYS A 68 33.63 25.11 -23.35
C LYS A 68 32.60 25.81 -24.25
N LYS A 69 31.61 26.49 -23.66
CA LYS A 69 30.57 27.21 -24.39
C LYS A 69 29.78 26.33 -25.35
N GLN A 70 29.59 25.06 -25.03
CA GLN A 70 28.67 24.25 -25.83
C GLN A 70 27.24 24.77 -25.66
N GLY A 71 26.48 24.82 -26.74
CA GLY A 71 25.11 25.30 -26.72
C GLY A 71 24.20 24.45 -27.57
N SER A 72 22.91 24.62 -27.34
CA SER A 72 21.84 24.03 -28.14
C SER A 72 20.69 25.02 -28.22
N CYS A 73 19.84 24.84 -29.23
CA CYS A 73 18.51 25.41 -29.22
C CYS A 73 17.69 24.72 -28.13
N CYS A 74 17.12 25.52 -27.25
CA CYS A 74 16.31 25.05 -26.12
C CYS A 74 15.02 25.86 -26.05
N ALA A 75 13.95 25.24 -25.57
CA ALA A 75 12.69 25.94 -25.31
C ALA A 75 12.91 27.16 -24.42
N GLN A 76 12.19 28.25 -24.69
CA GLN A 76 12.32 29.51 -23.97
C GLN A 76 12.16 29.32 -22.44
N GLY A 77 13.14 29.81 -21.67
CA GLY A 77 13.18 29.64 -20.20
C GLY A 77 13.92 28.39 -19.70
N SER A 78 14.39 27.52 -20.61
CA SER A 78 15.28 26.40 -20.27
C SER A 78 16.76 26.82 -20.34
N ILE A 79 17.63 26.05 -19.69
CA ILE A 79 19.08 26.20 -19.76
C ILE A 79 19.71 24.99 -20.47
N TYR A 80 20.78 25.21 -21.24
CA TYR A 80 21.59 24.10 -21.75
C TYR A 80 22.67 23.74 -20.72
N SER A 81 22.79 22.47 -20.38
CA SER A 81 23.81 21.97 -19.45
C SER A 81 24.60 20.82 -20.09
N PHE A 82 25.92 20.92 -20.04
CA PHE A 82 26.82 19.92 -20.60
C PHE A 82 27.57 19.15 -19.51
N ASP A 83 27.49 17.82 -19.58
CA ASP A 83 28.25 16.91 -18.72
C ASP A 83 29.57 16.52 -19.39
N ALA A 84 30.65 17.16 -18.96
CA ALA A 84 31.99 16.89 -19.48
C ALA A 84 32.45 15.44 -19.28
N SER A 85 31.89 14.70 -18.31
CA SER A 85 32.28 13.32 -18.04
C SER A 85 31.67 12.32 -19.03
N SER A 86 30.44 12.57 -19.49
CA SER A 86 29.76 11.76 -20.50
C SER A 86 29.90 12.30 -21.92
N GLY A 87 30.37 13.54 -22.07
CA GLY A 87 30.53 14.22 -23.36
C GLY A 87 29.20 14.59 -24.02
N LYS A 88 28.11 14.63 -23.23
CA LYS A 88 26.75 14.89 -23.70
C LYS A 88 26.16 16.09 -22.96
N GLY A 89 25.28 16.84 -23.63
CA GLY A 89 24.50 17.90 -23.01
C GLY A 89 23.04 17.84 -23.41
N ALA A 90 22.20 18.51 -22.64
CA ALA A 90 20.76 18.60 -22.88
C ALA A 90 20.19 19.92 -22.36
N CYS A 91 19.01 20.26 -22.85
CA CYS A 91 18.19 21.35 -22.30
C CYS A 91 17.50 20.87 -21.02
N CYS A 92 17.67 21.63 -19.95
CA CYS A 92 17.09 21.38 -18.63
C CYS A 92 16.27 22.60 -18.19
N ASP A 93 15.30 22.37 -17.31
CA ASP A 93 14.60 23.48 -16.64
C ASP A 93 15.60 24.35 -15.87
N ASP A 94 15.29 25.65 -15.72
CA ASP A 94 16.12 26.57 -14.97
C ASP A 94 16.43 26.04 -13.55
N GLY A 95 17.70 26.14 -13.15
CA GLY A 95 18.21 25.61 -11.89
C GLY A 95 18.57 24.12 -11.87
N LYS A 96 18.39 23.35 -12.96
CA LYS A 96 18.84 21.95 -13.07
C LYS A 96 20.14 21.81 -13.86
N VAL A 97 20.89 20.73 -13.65
CA VAL A 97 22.12 20.40 -14.40
C VAL A 97 22.01 19.02 -15.02
N PHE A 98 22.49 18.86 -16.26
CA PHE A 98 22.53 17.57 -16.92
C PHE A 98 23.71 16.76 -16.40
N LYS A 99 23.46 15.56 -15.88
CA LYS A 99 24.50 14.64 -15.41
C LYS A 99 24.03 13.20 -15.54
N SER A 100 24.90 12.32 -16.05
CA SER A 100 24.58 10.88 -16.20
C SER A 100 23.31 10.59 -17.01
N GLY A 101 23.02 11.42 -18.03
CA GLY A 101 21.88 11.19 -18.92
C GLY A 101 20.56 11.83 -18.51
N SER A 102 20.49 12.56 -17.39
CA SER A 102 19.26 13.24 -16.94
C SER A 102 19.54 14.62 -16.32
N CYS A 103 18.50 15.48 -16.29
CA CYS A 103 18.54 16.79 -15.63
C CYS A 103 18.24 16.64 -14.13
N ILE A 104 19.22 16.92 -13.29
CA ILE A 104 19.16 16.78 -11.82
C ILE A 104 19.23 18.14 -11.13
N VAL A 105 18.68 18.24 -9.91
CA VAL A 105 18.82 19.44 -9.08
C VAL A 105 20.19 19.43 -8.39
N PRO A 106 21.03 20.47 -8.53
CA PRO A 106 22.32 20.54 -7.86
C PRO A 106 22.14 20.50 -6.33
N GLY A 107 22.62 19.45 -5.67
CA GLY A 107 22.51 19.27 -4.23
C GLY A 107 21.44 18.27 -3.77
N GLY A 108 20.69 17.66 -4.69
CA GLY A 108 19.87 16.48 -4.40
C GLY A 108 20.75 15.25 -4.26
N ILE A 109 20.82 14.68 -3.06
CA ILE A 109 21.46 13.39 -2.81
C ILE A 109 20.54 12.32 -3.41
N GLU A 110 20.93 11.76 -4.56
CA GLU A 110 20.40 10.47 -5.00
C GLU A 110 21.48 9.39 -5.08
N LYS A 111 21.00 8.20 -4.73
CA LYS A 111 21.67 6.92 -4.53
C LYS A 111 22.47 6.48 -5.77
N PRO A 112 23.55 5.69 -5.58
CA PRO A 112 24.24 5.05 -6.69
C PRO A 112 23.39 3.94 -7.32
N GLU A 113 23.33 3.90 -8.65
CA GLU A 113 22.85 2.74 -9.40
C GLU A 113 23.85 1.58 -9.32
N VAL A 114 23.32 0.37 -9.17
CA VAL A 114 24.03 -0.85 -8.78
C VAL A 114 24.00 -1.86 -9.94
N PRO A 115 25.15 -2.41 -10.41
CA PRO A 115 25.17 -3.40 -11.49
C PRO A 115 24.56 -4.76 -11.09
N LEU A 116 23.97 -5.47 -12.07
CA LEU A 116 23.28 -6.75 -11.87
C LEU A 116 24.18 -7.81 -11.19
N GLY A 117 23.81 -8.17 -9.95
CA GLY A 117 24.30 -9.31 -9.19
C GLY A 117 23.26 -9.65 -8.12
N THR A 118 23.20 -10.91 -7.66
CA THR A 118 22.24 -11.30 -6.61
C THR A 118 22.52 -10.52 -5.32
N CYS A 119 21.46 -10.24 -4.54
CA CYS A 119 21.58 -9.42 -3.31
C CYS A 119 22.59 -9.99 -2.30
N GLY A 120 22.77 -11.32 -2.29
CA GLY A 120 23.79 -12.01 -1.49
C GLY A 120 25.23 -11.73 -1.94
N ALA A 121 25.49 -11.49 -3.22
CA ALA A 121 26.82 -11.10 -3.71
C ALA A 121 27.20 -9.67 -3.27
N TYR A 122 26.22 -8.76 -3.25
CA TYR A 122 26.43 -7.39 -2.80
C TYR A 122 26.77 -7.26 -1.31
N LEU A 123 26.22 -8.12 -0.46
CA LEU A 123 26.51 -8.10 0.98
C LEU A 123 27.92 -8.62 1.31
N LYS A 124 28.47 -9.52 0.48
CA LYS A 124 29.88 -9.92 0.58
C LYS A 124 30.83 -8.79 0.15
N ASP A 125 30.47 -8.01 -0.88
CA ASP A 125 31.30 -6.89 -1.36
C ASP A 125 31.17 -5.61 -0.53
N ALA A 126 30.06 -5.38 0.16
CA ALA A 126 29.80 -4.17 0.95
C ALA A 126 30.64 -4.03 2.25
N ARG A 127 31.62 -4.91 2.48
CA ARG A 127 32.45 -4.96 3.70
C ARG A 127 31.63 -4.98 4.99
N LEU A 128 30.39 -5.50 4.95
CA LEU A 128 29.45 -5.44 6.07
C LEU A 128 30.01 -6.12 7.33
N GLU A 129 30.71 -7.24 7.15
CA GLU A 129 31.42 -7.91 8.26
C GLU A 129 32.44 -6.95 8.92
N SER A 130 33.24 -6.26 8.11
CA SER A 130 34.22 -5.28 8.61
C SER A 130 33.56 -4.10 9.32
N LEU A 131 32.38 -3.69 8.86
CA LEU A 131 31.60 -2.58 9.43
C LEU A 131 30.98 -2.98 10.77
N LEU A 132 30.39 -4.17 10.85
CA LEU A 132 29.86 -4.76 12.09
C LEU A 132 30.96 -4.99 13.11
N ARG A 133 32.13 -5.51 12.68
CA ARG A 133 33.31 -5.65 13.53
C ARG A 133 33.73 -4.31 14.10
N THR A 134 33.88 -3.30 13.26
CA THR A 134 34.33 -1.96 13.70
C THR A 134 33.37 -1.33 14.70
N LEU A 135 32.06 -1.46 14.48
CA LEU A 135 31.03 -0.92 15.38
C LEU A 135 30.93 -1.67 16.71
N LEU A 136 31.11 -3.00 16.70
CA LEU A 136 30.83 -3.84 17.85
C LEU A 136 32.07 -4.19 18.68
N VAL A 137 33.29 -4.05 18.16
CA VAL A 137 34.54 -4.25 18.93
C VAL A 137 34.53 -3.56 20.31
N PRO A 138 34.07 -2.30 20.46
CA PRO A 138 34.01 -1.64 21.76
C PRO A 138 33.05 -2.32 22.76
N CYS A 139 32.06 -3.05 22.27
CA CYS A 139 31.03 -3.73 23.07
C CYS A 139 31.47 -5.14 23.52
N PHE A 140 32.57 -5.68 23.01
CA PHE A 140 33.10 -7.00 23.35
C PHE A 140 34.53 -6.90 23.92
N PRO A 141 34.73 -6.26 25.09
CA PRO A 141 36.05 -5.91 25.61
C PRO A 141 36.95 -7.10 25.97
N TYR A 142 36.41 -8.32 26.09
CA TYR A 142 37.15 -9.50 26.56
C TYR A 142 37.05 -10.75 25.65
N GLY A 143 36.77 -10.60 24.35
CA GLY A 143 36.84 -11.77 23.47
C GLY A 143 36.53 -11.49 22.01
N GLN A 144 37.56 -11.42 21.18
CA GLN A 144 37.45 -11.44 19.72
C GLN A 144 36.70 -12.70 19.24
N GLU A 145 36.85 -13.83 19.91
CA GLU A 145 36.13 -15.08 19.55
C GLU A 145 34.61 -14.94 19.70
N THR A 146 34.12 -14.32 20.78
CA THR A 146 32.68 -14.12 20.98
C THR A 146 32.10 -13.15 19.94
N LEU A 147 32.87 -12.11 19.59
CA LEU A 147 32.51 -11.18 18.52
C LEU A 147 32.44 -11.88 17.15
N ASN A 148 33.37 -12.79 16.86
CA ASN A 148 33.38 -13.58 15.62
C ASN A 148 32.11 -14.41 15.47
N VAL A 149 31.77 -15.19 16.51
CA VAL A 149 30.59 -16.06 16.51
C VAL A 149 29.30 -15.24 16.38
N PHE A 150 29.23 -14.09 17.05
CA PHE A 150 28.07 -13.20 16.97
C PHE A 150 27.87 -12.64 15.55
N ILE A 151 28.96 -12.20 14.91
CA ILE A 151 28.90 -11.64 13.56
C ILE A 151 28.57 -12.72 12.53
N GLU A 152 29.15 -13.90 12.63
CA GLU A 152 28.85 -15.03 11.74
C GLU A 152 27.37 -15.45 11.82
N TYR A 153 26.81 -15.52 13.03
CA TYR A 153 25.39 -15.87 13.23
C TYR A 153 24.46 -14.88 12.54
N TYR A 154 24.67 -13.58 12.73
CA TYR A 154 23.83 -12.54 12.12
C TYR A 154 23.96 -12.47 10.60
N ILE A 155 25.17 -12.67 10.05
CA ILE A 155 25.37 -12.77 8.61
C ILE A 155 24.62 -13.99 8.03
N SER A 156 24.60 -15.12 8.75
CA SER A 156 23.88 -16.32 8.30
C SER A 156 22.36 -16.12 8.25
N ILE A 157 21.79 -15.41 9.23
CA ILE A 157 20.36 -15.07 9.26
C ILE A 157 20.00 -14.13 8.11
N LEU A 158 20.85 -13.12 7.86
CA LEU A 158 20.66 -12.19 6.76
C LEU A 158 20.68 -12.90 5.40
N HIS A 159 21.60 -13.82 5.18
CA HIS A 159 21.60 -14.64 3.95
C HIS A 159 20.35 -15.51 3.84
N GLY A 160 19.96 -16.21 4.92
CA GLY A 160 18.77 -17.06 4.91
C GLY A 160 17.46 -16.32 4.65
N GLY A 161 17.34 -15.07 5.12
CA GLY A 161 16.18 -14.21 4.84
C GLY A 161 16.11 -13.72 3.40
N LEU A 162 17.26 -13.47 2.76
CA LEU A 162 17.35 -12.99 1.38
C LEU A 162 17.10 -14.08 0.35
N ASP A 163 17.62 -15.29 0.58
CA ASP A 163 17.35 -16.45 -0.27
C ASP A 163 15.84 -16.76 -0.35
N LEU A 164 15.12 -16.59 0.76
CA LEU A 164 13.68 -16.80 0.83
C LEU A 164 12.89 -15.81 -0.05
N ILE A 165 13.32 -14.55 -0.09
CA ILE A 165 12.69 -13.49 -0.92
C ILE A 165 12.96 -13.76 -2.41
N GLU A 166 14.16 -14.24 -2.74
CA GLU A 166 14.54 -14.55 -4.13
C GLU A 166 13.76 -15.77 -4.67
N ILE A 167 13.48 -16.75 -3.82
CA ILE A 167 12.61 -17.90 -4.15
C ILE A 167 11.16 -17.45 -4.38
N ILE A 168 10.64 -16.53 -3.57
CA ILE A 168 9.28 -15.99 -3.73
C ILE A 168 9.16 -15.25 -5.07
N TYR A 169 10.17 -14.46 -5.45
CA TYR A 169 10.17 -13.69 -6.70
C TYR A 169 10.28 -14.55 -7.96
N LYS A 170 11.01 -15.67 -7.92
CA LYS A 170 11.15 -16.56 -9.08
C LYS A 170 9.88 -17.33 -9.42
N ASN A 171 9.02 -17.61 -8.43
CA ASN A 171 7.81 -18.41 -8.63
C ASN A 171 6.62 -17.63 -9.22
N ASP A 172 6.72 -16.29 -9.35
CA ASP A 172 5.66 -15.40 -9.85
C ASP A 172 5.81 -15.02 -11.34
N CYS A 173 6.77 -15.58 -12.09
CA CYS A 173 7.18 -15.07 -13.41
C CYS A 173 6.94 -15.99 -14.63
N ASP A 174 6.14 -17.05 -14.57
CA ASP A 174 6.00 -18.00 -15.69
C ASP A 174 4.74 -17.87 -16.58
N ASP A 175 3.86 -16.88 -16.39
CA ASP A 175 2.74 -16.66 -17.32
C ASP A 175 2.96 -15.46 -18.28
N PRO A 176 2.95 -15.67 -19.60
CA PRO A 176 3.20 -14.62 -20.58
C PRO A 176 1.97 -13.73 -20.77
N ARG A 177 2.10 -12.43 -20.47
CA ARG A 177 1.08 -11.40 -20.80
C ARG A 177 1.39 -10.68 -22.13
N PRO A 178 0.35 -10.31 -22.91
CA PRO A 178 0.49 -9.48 -24.10
C PRO A 178 0.81 -8.00 -23.76
N SER A 179 1.41 -7.30 -24.73
CA SER A 179 1.93 -5.92 -24.71
C SER A 179 0.94 -4.81 -24.30
N PRO A 180 1.45 -3.62 -23.93
CA PRO A 180 0.88 -2.78 -22.88
C PRO A 180 -0.12 -1.74 -23.38
N SER A 181 -1.26 -1.67 -22.69
CA SER A 181 -2.09 -0.47 -22.56
C SER A 181 -1.58 0.40 -21.40
N PRO A 182 -1.98 1.69 -21.30
CA PRO A 182 -1.38 2.68 -20.41
C PRO A 182 -1.28 2.18 -18.97
N GLY A 183 -0.11 2.38 -18.35
CA GLY A 183 0.24 1.78 -17.07
C GLY A 183 -0.82 1.97 -15.98
N PRO A 184 -1.08 0.96 -15.15
CA PRO A 184 -2.05 1.09 -14.07
C PRO A 184 -1.56 2.16 -13.09
N LYS A 185 -2.46 3.07 -12.73
CA LYS A 185 -2.29 3.97 -11.58
C LYS A 185 -1.77 3.16 -10.37
N PRO A 186 -0.94 3.75 -9.48
CA PRO A 186 -0.55 3.09 -8.24
C PRO A 186 -1.81 2.51 -7.57
N LYS A 187 -1.80 1.21 -7.25
CA LYS A 187 -2.93 0.61 -6.53
C LYS A 187 -3.12 1.43 -5.25
N PRO A 188 -4.33 1.93 -4.95
CA PRO A 188 -4.59 2.66 -3.72
C PRO A 188 -4.07 1.86 -2.52
N HIS A 189 -3.52 2.54 -1.52
CA HIS A 189 -3.25 1.90 -0.24
C HIS A 189 -4.52 1.17 0.22
N PRO A 190 -4.46 -0.12 0.61
CA PRO A 190 -5.66 -0.86 0.99
C PRO A 190 -6.31 -0.15 2.16
N TRP A 191 -7.51 0.41 1.95
CA TRP A 191 -8.20 1.22 2.95
C TRP A 191 -8.59 0.43 4.21
N TRP A 192 -8.56 -0.89 4.11
CA TRP A 192 -8.85 -1.84 5.18
C TRP A 192 -7.61 -2.22 6.01
N LYS A 193 -6.41 -1.82 5.58
CA LYS A 193 -5.15 -2.19 6.23
C LYS A 193 -4.60 -0.98 6.97
N CYS A 194 -4.47 -1.08 8.28
CA CYS A 194 -3.54 -0.22 9.01
C CYS A 194 -2.19 -0.95 9.14
N GLY A 195 -1.09 -0.20 9.24
CA GLY A 195 0.24 -0.78 9.48
C GLY A 195 0.32 -1.57 10.80
N ASN A 196 1.51 -2.03 11.17
CA ASN A 196 1.72 -2.81 12.41
C ASN A 196 1.51 -2.02 13.73
N THR A 197 0.95 -0.80 13.66
CA THR A 197 0.62 0.02 14.82
C THR A 197 -0.70 -0.43 15.44
N GLU A 198 -0.62 -0.93 16.67
CA GLU A 198 -1.59 -1.72 17.46
C GLU A 198 -3.06 -1.31 17.59
N ALA A 199 -3.52 -0.18 17.07
CA ALA A 199 -4.83 0.36 17.47
C ALA A 199 -6.03 -0.17 16.68
N CYS A 200 -5.82 -0.84 15.54
CA CYS A 200 -6.88 -1.11 14.57
C CYS A 200 -7.21 -2.60 14.47
N ARG A 201 -8.45 -2.95 14.78
CA ARG A 201 -8.98 -4.32 14.75
C ARG A 201 -10.39 -4.26 14.16
N TRP A 202 -10.86 -5.36 13.57
CA TRP A 202 -12.28 -5.50 13.30
C TRP A 202 -12.99 -5.97 14.58
N ILE A 203 -14.29 -5.74 14.70
CA ILE A 203 -15.13 -5.83 15.92
C ILE A 203 -14.70 -6.88 16.97
N SER A 204 -14.97 -6.58 18.24
CA SER A 204 -14.92 -7.61 19.30
C SER A 204 -15.96 -8.70 19.02
N LEU A 205 -15.55 -9.95 19.18
CA LEU A 205 -16.40 -11.13 19.02
C LEU A 205 -17.11 -11.51 20.33
N GLU A 206 -16.76 -10.84 21.43
CA GLU A 206 -17.47 -10.88 22.69
C GLU A 206 -18.68 -9.94 22.71
N THR A 207 -19.74 -10.37 23.36
CA THR A 207 -20.86 -9.48 23.67
C THR A 207 -20.38 -8.35 24.58
N ASN A 208 -20.62 -7.10 24.17
CA ASN A 208 -20.24 -5.88 24.89
C ASN A 208 -18.72 -5.73 25.17
N ASP A 209 -17.85 -6.34 24.36
CA ASP A 209 -16.38 -6.27 24.53
C ASP A 209 -15.90 -6.74 25.92
N VAL A 210 -16.69 -7.61 26.56
CA VAL A 210 -16.39 -8.13 27.89
C VAL A 210 -15.19 -9.05 27.82
N LYS A 211 -14.08 -8.64 28.44
CA LYS A 211 -12.86 -9.45 28.51
C LYS A 211 -13.13 -10.81 29.14
N LYS A 212 -12.53 -11.85 28.58
CA LYS A 212 -12.61 -13.21 29.11
C LYS A 212 -11.46 -13.51 30.04
N SER A 213 -11.80 -13.94 31.26
CA SER A 213 -10.82 -14.42 32.24
C SER A 213 -10.44 -15.87 31.93
N LEU A 214 -9.15 -16.10 31.70
CA LEU A 214 -8.54 -17.42 31.62
C LEU A 214 -7.87 -17.75 32.96
N PRO A 215 -8.15 -18.92 33.55
CA PRO A 215 -7.46 -19.35 34.76
C PRO A 215 -5.98 -19.63 34.50
N ALA A 216 -5.19 -19.59 35.58
CA ALA A 216 -3.81 -20.05 35.56
C ALA A 216 -3.74 -21.53 35.17
N THR A 217 -2.78 -21.87 34.32
CA THR A 217 -2.36 -23.21 33.97
C THR A 217 -1.10 -23.58 34.75
N GLY A 218 -0.92 -24.87 35.02
CA GLY A 218 0.34 -25.37 35.59
C GLY A 218 1.50 -25.21 34.60
N ALA A 219 2.74 -25.22 35.10
CA ALA A 219 3.95 -24.95 34.31
C ALA A 219 4.13 -25.84 33.06
N THR A 220 3.55 -27.03 33.05
CA THR A 220 3.61 -27.98 31.94
C THR A 220 2.25 -28.28 31.31
N THR A 221 1.16 -27.69 31.84
CA THR A 221 -0.19 -27.98 31.37
C THR A 221 -0.66 -26.90 30.40
N LYS A 222 -1.35 -27.33 29.35
CA LYS A 222 -1.97 -26.45 28.35
C LYS A 222 -3.46 -26.66 28.39
N ALA A 223 -4.21 -25.60 28.64
CA ALA A 223 -5.67 -25.64 28.63
C ALA A 223 -6.20 -25.32 27.24
N GLN A 224 -7.39 -25.81 26.91
CA GLN A 224 -8.07 -25.43 25.68
C GLN A 224 -8.46 -23.95 25.75
N LEU A 225 -8.20 -23.21 24.69
CA LEU A 225 -8.64 -21.83 24.59
C LEU A 225 -10.18 -21.81 24.40
N PRO A 226 -10.93 -21.03 25.20
CA PRO A 226 -12.38 -20.96 25.03
C PRO A 226 -12.74 -20.21 23.73
N ASN A 227 -13.91 -20.52 23.18
CA ASN A 227 -14.44 -19.81 22.02
C ASN A 227 -14.77 -18.34 22.36
N PRO A 228 -14.80 -17.43 21.37
CA PRO A 228 -15.05 -16.01 21.58
C PRO A 228 -16.38 -15.67 22.26
N ASN A 229 -17.47 -16.39 21.97
CA ASN A 229 -18.77 -16.09 22.59
C ASN A 229 -19.20 -17.23 23.54
N VAL A 230 -19.70 -18.35 23.00
CA VAL A 230 -20.13 -19.53 23.76
C VAL A 230 -19.37 -20.77 23.31
N ALA A 231 -19.17 -21.70 24.25
CA ALA A 231 -18.60 -23.00 23.95
C ALA A 231 -19.53 -23.78 23.00
N LYS A 232 -19.01 -24.14 21.83
CA LYS A 232 -19.68 -24.98 20.85
C LYS A 232 -18.85 -26.22 20.59
N ALA A 233 -19.52 -27.37 20.50
CA ALA A 233 -18.89 -28.60 20.04
C ALA A 233 -18.38 -28.40 18.61
N ASP A 234 -17.18 -28.91 18.33
CA ASP A 234 -16.54 -28.86 17.01
C ASP A 234 -16.43 -27.46 16.37
N TYR A 235 -16.37 -26.41 17.20
CA TYR A 235 -16.20 -25.03 16.72
C TYR A 235 -14.96 -24.88 15.82
N GLU A 236 -15.16 -24.17 14.72
CA GLU A 236 -14.13 -23.79 13.77
C GLU A 236 -14.19 -22.28 13.56
N TYR A 237 -13.04 -21.61 13.59
CA TYR A 237 -12.99 -20.16 13.41
C TYR A 237 -13.43 -19.79 11.98
N PRO A 238 -14.50 -19.00 11.78
CA PRO A 238 -15.04 -18.72 10.44
C PRO A 238 -14.16 -17.78 9.60
N PHE A 239 -13.21 -17.09 10.22
CA PHE A 239 -12.26 -16.16 9.60
C PHE A 239 -11.03 -16.00 10.49
N ASP A 240 -10.03 -15.25 10.02
CA ASP A 240 -8.84 -14.91 10.80
C ASP A 240 -9.20 -14.06 12.03
N VAL A 241 -8.77 -14.52 13.21
CA VAL A 241 -9.08 -13.89 14.50
C VAL A 241 -7.81 -13.46 15.22
N TRP A 242 -7.82 -12.26 15.78
CA TRP A 242 -6.85 -11.78 16.75
C TRP A 242 -7.28 -12.12 18.16
N LEU A 243 -6.47 -12.92 18.84
CA LEU A 243 -6.54 -13.07 20.29
C LEU A 243 -5.59 -12.07 20.94
N THR A 244 -6.07 -11.28 21.88
CA THR A 244 -5.31 -10.13 22.38
C THR A 244 -5.22 -10.16 23.89
N LYS A 245 -4.10 -9.63 24.41
CA LYS A 245 -3.77 -9.55 25.83
C LYS A 245 -3.28 -8.16 26.21
N SER A 246 -3.16 -7.87 27.50
CA SER A 246 -2.43 -6.68 27.96
C SER A 246 -0.91 -6.89 27.76
N PRO A 247 -0.12 -5.81 27.58
CA PRO A 247 1.33 -5.90 27.36
C PRO A 247 2.07 -6.75 28.41
N ASP A 248 1.75 -6.56 29.68
CA ASP A 248 2.45 -7.20 30.81
C ASP A 248 1.92 -8.60 31.16
N ASP A 249 0.87 -9.06 30.48
CA ASP A 249 0.26 -10.35 30.78
C ASP A 249 1.07 -11.52 30.21
N ASP A 250 1.11 -12.64 30.93
CA ASP A 250 1.77 -13.87 30.51
C ASP A 250 0.78 -14.80 29.79
N LEU A 251 0.85 -14.81 28.47
CA LEU A 251 0.08 -15.72 27.62
C LEU A 251 0.96 -16.29 26.56
N ASP A 252 0.97 -17.62 26.48
CA ASP A 252 1.43 -18.34 25.30
C ASP A 252 0.26 -19.04 24.65
N VAL A 253 0.22 -19.01 23.31
CA VAL A 253 -0.81 -19.63 22.50
C VAL A 253 -0.19 -20.72 21.65
N TYR A 254 -0.91 -21.82 21.48
CA TYR A 254 -0.49 -22.98 20.72
C TYR A 254 -1.58 -23.40 19.75
N ILE A 255 -1.20 -23.66 18.50
CA ILE A 255 -2.10 -24.24 17.49
C ILE A 255 -1.50 -25.60 17.08
N LYS A 256 -2.30 -26.66 17.20
CA LYS A 256 -1.87 -28.05 16.92
C LYS A 256 -0.56 -28.40 17.65
N GLY A 257 -0.44 -27.93 18.90
CA GLY A 257 0.72 -28.16 19.77
C GLY A 257 1.93 -27.25 19.54
N LYS A 258 1.98 -26.49 18.42
CA LYS A 258 3.06 -25.55 18.12
C LYS A 258 2.79 -24.19 18.74
N LYS A 259 3.76 -23.64 19.47
CA LYS A 259 3.68 -22.29 20.01
C LYS A 259 3.67 -21.29 18.85
N ILE A 260 2.70 -20.39 18.84
CA ILE A 260 2.65 -19.29 17.87
C ILE A 260 3.26 -18.04 18.49
N GLN A 261 3.92 -17.24 17.66
CA GLN A 261 4.50 -15.98 18.10
C GLN A 261 3.44 -14.89 18.08
N PRO A 262 3.42 -13.99 19.09
CA PRO A 262 2.59 -12.81 19.00
C PRO A 262 3.11 -11.91 17.86
N GLN A 263 2.19 -11.20 17.22
CA GLN A 263 2.46 -10.27 16.14
C GLN A 263 2.40 -8.82 16.63
N ALA A 264 2.85 -7.90 15.78
CA ALA A 264 2.99 -6.47 16.08
C ALA A 264 3.80 -6.24 17.37
N SER A 265 3.21 -5.57 18.35
CA SER A 265 3.78 -5.21 19.65
C SER A 265 4.03 -6.35 20.63
N GLY A 266 3.71 -7.58 20.25
CA GLY A 266 3.75 -8.70 21.17
C GLY A 266 2.47 -8.91 21.98
N THR A 267 1.38 -8.16 21.70
CA THR A 267 0.11 -8.27 22.44
C THR A 267 -0.99 -9.05 21.73
N SER A 268 -0.77 -9.45 20.47
CA SER A 268 -1.81 -10.02 19.61
C SER A 268 -1.36 -11.32 18.95
N TYR A 269 -2.18 -12.35 19.01
CA TYR A 269 -1.94 -13.67 18.43
C TYR A 269 -2.92 -13.93 17.30
N LEU A 270 -2.40 -14.31 16.13
CA LEU A 270 -3.24 -14.66 14.99
C LEU A 270 -3.69 -16.12 15.09
N ILE A 271 -5.00 -16.33 15.09
CA ILE A 271 -5.65 -17.63 14.90
C ILE A 271 -6.22 -17.65 13.48
N PRO A 272 -5.68 -18.45 12.56
CA PRO A 272 -6.18 -18.51 11.19
C PRO A 272 -7.61 -19.03 11.11
N GLY A 273 -8.39 -18.50 10.16
CA GLY A 273 -9.68 -19.07 9.78
C GLY A 273 -9.55 -20.56 9.42
N GLY A 274 -10.55 -21.35 9.79
CA GLY A 274 -10.59 -22.80 9.57
C GLY A 274 -9.88 -23.60 10.67
N THR A 275 -9.29 -22.93 11.64
CA THR A 275 -8.70 -23.60 12.81
C THR A 275 -9.81 -24.18 13.69
N LYS A 276 -9.70 -25.44 14.10
CA LYS A 276 -10.64 -26.04 15.06
C LYS A 276 -10.29 -25.59 16.48
N ALA A 277 -11.28 -25.19 17.27
CA ALA A 277 -11.07 -24.74 18.67
C ALA A 277 -10.32 -25.76 19.53
N LYS A 278 -10.56 -27.06 19.32
CA LYS A 278 -9.85 -28.14 20.04
C LYS A 278 -8.35 -28.15 19.80
N ASP A 279 -7.89 -27.58 18.69
CA ASP A 279 -6.48 -27.49 18.32
C ASP A 279 -5.80 -26.25 18.91
N VAL A 280 -6.58 -25.31 19.47
CA VAL A 280 -6.07 -24.07 20.07
C VAL A 280 -5.98 -24.22 21.58
N LYS A 281 -4.77 -24.05 22.10
CA LYS A 281 -4.48 -24.16 23.53
C LYS A 281 -3.73 -22.92 24.01
N TYR A 282 -3.80 -22.66 25.31
CA TYR A 282 -3.04 -21.61 25.95
C TYR A 282 -2.30 -22.12 27.19
N SER A 283 -1.30 -21.35 27.61
CA SER A 283 -0.71 -21.42 28.95
C SER A 283 -0.50 -20.02 29.52
N SER A 284 -0.82 -19.85 30.79
CA SER A 284 -0.60 -18.64 31.59
C SER A 284 -0.33 -19.06 33.03
N SER A 285 0.73 -18.58 33.65
CA SER A 285 1.12 -18.91 35.03
C SER A 285 0.29 -18.17 36.08
N LYS A 286 -0.25 -17.00 35.75
CA LYS A 286 -1.02 -16.16 36.70
C LYS A 286 -2.52 -16.13 36.40
N GLY A 287 -2.93 -16.63 35.24
CA GLY A 287 -4.24 -16.33 34.68
C GLY A 287 -4.25 -14.93 34.05
N ILE A 288 -5.18 -14.70 33.15
CA ILE A 288 -5.12 -13.55 32.23
C ILE A 288 -6.50 -13.14 31.73
N GLN A 289 -6.67 -11.88 31.35
CA GLN A 289 -7.82 -11.42 30.58
C GLN A 289 -7.49 -11.29 29.09
N ILE A 290 -8.36 -11.81 28.25
CA ILE A 290 -8.21 -11.78 26.80
C ILE A 290 -9.46 -11.21 26.10
N ASN A 291 -9.27 -10.78 24.85
CA ASN A 291 -10.35 -10.48 23.93
C ASN A 291 -10.05 -11.05 22.54
N PHE A 292 -11.10 -11.42 21.82
CA PHE A 292 -11.08 -11.88 20.44
C PHE A 292 -11.62 -10.80 19.52
N TYR A 293 -10.85 -10.47 18.49
CA TYR A 293 -11.20 -9.52 17.46
C TYR A 293 -11.10 -10.15 16.09
N GLY A 294 -11.88 -9.68 15.14
CA GLY A 294 -11.61 -10.01 13.74
C GLY A 294 -10.29 -9.40 13.25
N LYS A 295 -9.50 -10.16 12.49
CA LYS A 295 -8.36 -9.59 11.77
C LYS A 295 -8.86 -8.68 10.67
N CYS A 296 -8.20 -7.54 10.46
CA CYS A 296 -8.59 -6.64 9.40
C CYS A 296 -8.30 -7.21 8.01
N THR A 297 -9.30 -7.23 7.15
CA THR A 297 -9.26 -7.60 5.73
C THR A 297 -10.26 -6.75 4.95
N GLU A 298 -10.38 -6.97 3.65
CA GLU A 298 -11.40 -6.30 2.83
C GLU A 298 -12.83 -6.61 3.32
N ASP A 299 -13.09 -7.85 3.73
CA ASP A 299 -14.39 -8.29 4.27
C ASP A 299 -14.59 -7.91 5.75
N THR A 300 -13.49 -7.59 6.45
CA THR A 300 -13.46 -7.29 7.89
C THR A 300 -12.71 -5.99 8.13
N PRO A 301 -13.21 -4.85 7.63
CA PRO A 301 -12.43 -3.61 7.62
C PRO A 301 -12.13 -3.08 9.02
N CYS A 302 -10.92 -2.59 9.24
CA CYS A 302 -10.51 -2.06 10.55
C CYS A 302 -11.43 -0.93 11.02
N ILE A 303 -11.87 -1.02 12.28
CA ILE A 303 -12.62 0.05 12.96
C ILE A 303 -11.79 0.68 14.08
N GLY A 304 -12.09 1.92 14.41
CA GLY A 304 -11.48 2.62 15.54
C GLY A 304 -12.04 2.17 16.89
N LYS A 305 -11.55 2.78 17.98
CA LYS A 305 -12.02 2.49 19.35
C LYS A 305 -13.45 2.97 19.63
N SER A 306 -14.00 3.85 18.79
CA SER A 306 -15.38 4.32 18.92
C SER A 306 -16.31 3.27 18.33
N VAL A 307 -16.77 2.38 19.19
CA VAL A 307 -17.60 1.21 18.89
C VAL A 307 -19.05 1.59 19.23
N GLU A 308 -19.93 1.70 18.23
CA GLU A 308 -21.37 1.92 18.49
C GLU A 308 -22.06 0.62 18.97
N PRO A 309 -23.15 0.71 19.75
CA PRO A 309 -23.95 -0.46 20.10
C PRO A 309 -24.67 -1.05 18.87
N TRP A 310 -24.95 -2.34 18.91
CA TRP A 310 -25.78 -2.99 17.90
C TRP A 310 -27.23 -2.49 17.99
N THR A 311 -27.78 -2.11 16.85
CA THR A 311 -29.19 -1.74 16.67
C THR A 311 -29.94 -2.92 16.08
N LYS A 312 -30.85 -3.50 16.88
CA LYS A 312 -31.72 -4.60 16.44
C LYS A 312 -32.90 -4.10 15.61
N LYS A 313 -33.24 -4.86 14.58
CA LYS A 313 -34.41 -4.69 13.72
C LYS A 313 -35.19 -6.01 13.62
N VAL A 314 -36.51 -5.87 13.51
CA VAL A 314 -37.44 -6.99 13.40
C VAL A 314 -38.40 -6.65 12.26
N VAL A 315 -38.54 -7.57 11.32
CA VAL A 315 -39.41 -7.47 10.16
C VAL A 315 -40.48 -8.55 10.26
N TYR A 316 -41.74 -8.19 10.01
CA TYR A 316 -42.89 -9.11 10.05
C TYR A 316 -43.38 -9.41 8.62
N PRO A 317 -43.55 -10.68 8.20
CA PRO A 317 -44.15 -11.05 6.91
C PRO A 317 -45.66 -10.67 6.84
N PRO A 318 -46.27 -10.44 5.65
CA PRO A 318 -45.74 -10.68 4.31
C PRO A 318 -44.85 -9.54 3.77
N PRO A 319 -43.91 -9.85 2.86
CA PRO A 319 -43.01 -8.87 2.27
C PRO A 319 -43.78 -7.80 1.48
N GLY A 320 -43.33 -6.56 1.57
CA GLY A 320 -44.04 -5.42 0.96
C GLY A 320 -43.31 -4.09 1.02
N LYS A 321 -42.25 -3.99 1.84
CA LYS A 321 -41.17 -3.01 1.75
C LYS A 321 -39.94 -3.64 2.40
N ASP A 322 -39.34 -4.61 1.72
CA ASP A 322 -38.23 -5.43 2.25
C ASP A 322 -36.89 -4.68 2.27
N ASP A 323 -37.00 -3.35 2.18
CA ASP A 323 -35.95 -2.37 2.12
C ASP A 323 -36.07 -1.55 3.41
N LEU A 324 -35.08 -1.68 4.30
CA LEU A 324 -34.92 -0.73 5.41
C LEU A 324 -34.01 0.40 4.95
N ASP A 325 -34.58 1.61 4.92
CA ASP A 325 -33.83 2.83 4.77
C ASP A 325 -33.33 3.32 6.13
N ILE A 326 -32.02 3.53 6.23
CA ILE A 326 -31.33 4.07 7.41
C ILE A 326 -30.74 5.42 7.00
N ASP A 327 -31.23 6.49 7.64
CA ASP A 327 -30.66 7.83 7.49
C ASP A 327 -29.29 7.89 8.17
N VAL A 328 -28.27 8.16 7.37
CA VAL A 328 -26.86 8.28 7.79
C VAL A 328 -26.30 9.68 7.52
N SER A 329 -27.13 10.62 7.07
CA SER A 329 -26.74 12.01 6.79
C SER A 329 -26.14 12.77 7.99
N LYS A 330 -26.40 12.27 9.20
CA LYS A 330 -25.84 12.81 10.45
C LYS A 330 -24.34 12.54 10.64
N TYR A 331 -23.75 11.61 9.91
CA TYR A 331 -22.35 11.23 10.04
C TYR A 331 -21.48 12.06 9.07
N ASP A 332 -20.52 12.81 9.59
CA ASP A 332 -19.63 13.69 8.81
C ASP A 332 -18.26 13.05 8.51
N PHE A 333 -18.14 11.74 8.74
CA PHE A 333 -16.93 10.94 8.54
C PHE A 333 -17.23 9.67 7.74
N ASP A 334 -16.24 9.15 7.01
CA ASP A 334 -16.35 7.83 6.40
C ASP A 334 -16.51 6.81 7.53
N PHE A 335 -17.38 5.83 7.36
CA PHE A 335 -17.71 4.85 8.39
C PHE A 335 -17.80 3.43 7.83
N ILE A 336 -17.80 2.45 8.75
CA ILE A 336 -18.03 1.04 8.46
C ILE A 336 -19.45 0.70 8.91
N PHE A 337 -20.29 0.25 7.98
CA PHE A 337 -21.60 -0.34 8.29
C PHE A 337 -21.43 -1.85 8.41
N THR A 338 -21.67 -2.41 9.59
CA THR A 338 -21.64 -3.87 9.80
C THR A 338 -23.03 -4.35 10.14
N MET A 339 -23.46 -5.44 9.51
CA MET A 339 -24.74 -6.08 9.81
C MET A 339 -24.59 -7.59 9.91
N THR A 340 -25.50 -8.20 10.65
CA THR A 340 -25.62 -9.65 10.78
C THR A 340 -27.09 -10.00 10.90
N ASP A 341 -27.41 -11.17 10.37
CA ASP A 341 -28.63 -11.86 10.76
C ASP A 341 -28.63 -12.12 12.28
N ASP A 342 -29.80 -12.15 12.90
CA ASP A 342 -30.03 -12.39 14.31
C ASP A 342 -31.11 -13.48 14.47
N SER A 343 -31.20 -14.03 15.68
CA SER A 343 -32.11 -15.11 16.03
C SER A 343 -31.88 -16.39 15.25
N ILE A 344 -32.31 -16.56 14.01
CA ILE A 344 -32.09 -17.80 13.24
C ILE A 344 -31.57 -17.38 11.88
N THR A 345 -30.36 -17.79 11.52
CA THR A 345 -29.78 -17.37 10.23
C THR A 345 -30.53 -18.02 9.07
N THR A 346 -31.37 -17.28 8.36
CA THR A 346 -32.16 -17.78 7.22
C THR A 346 -32.21 -16.84 6.03
N GLU A 347 -31.56 -15.67 6.13
CA GLU A 347 -31.71 -14.58 5.19
C GLU A 347 -30.36 -14.12 4.65
N GLN A 348 -30.37 -13.71 3.39
CA GLN A 348 -29.27 -12.94 2.80
C GLN A 348 -29.75 -11.53 2.48
N TYR A 349 -28.93 -10.54 2.83
CA TYR A 349 -29.22 -9.14 2.59
C TYR A 349 -28.22 -8.53 1.62
N THR A 350 -28.71 -7.67 0.74
CA THR A 350 -27.90 -6.77 -0.09
C THR A 350 -27.98 -5.35 0.47
N VAL A 351 -26.84 -4.69 0.58
CA VAL A 351 -26.73 -3.33 1.10
C VAL A 351 -26.43 -2.36 -0.04
N TYR A 352 -27.11 -1.22 -0.03
CA TYR A 352 -26.93 -0.12 -0.96
C TYR A 352 -26.63 1.17 -0.20
N ALA A 353 -25.77 2.03 -0.75
CA ALA A 353 -25.50 3.39 -0.31
C ALA A 353 -25.99 4.36 -1.39
N ASP A 354 -26.98 5.20 -1.05
CA ASP A 354 -27.64 6.12 -1.99
C ASP A 354 -28.12 5.45 -3.31
N GLY A 355 -28.49 4.17 -3.23
CA GLY A 355 -28.96 3.36 -4.36
C GLY A 355 -27.87 2.57 -5.09
N GLU A 356 -26.59 2.80 -4.79
CA GLU A 356 -25.48 2.00 -5.32
C GLU A 356 -25.19 0.80 -4.44
N LYS A 357 -25.08 -0.40 -5.05
CA LYS A 357 -24.80 -1.63 -4.30
C LYS A 357 -23.39 -1.59 -3.70
N VAL A 358 -23.28 -1.74 -2.38
CA VAL A 358 -21.99 -1.80 -1.67
C VAL A 358 -21.56 -3.23 -1.33
N GLY A 359 -22.51 -4.16 -1.15
CA GLY A 359 -22.17 -5.54 -0.83
C GLY A 359 -23.37 -6.40 -0.44
N MET A 360 -23.07 -7.64 -0.03
CA MET A 360 -24.06 -8.63 0.41
C MET A 360 -23.53 -9.35 1.65
N THR A 361 -24.45 -9.80 2.52
CA THR A 361 -24.08 -10.68 3.61
C THR A 361 -23.60 -12.02 3.09
N HIS A 362 -22.69 -12.63 3.82
CA HIS A 362 -22.02 -13.87 3.46
C HIS A 362 -21.77 -14.73 4.69
N GLY A 363 -21.54 -16.03 4.47
CA GLY A 363 -21.12 -16.97 5.50
C GLY A 363 -19.64 -16.81 5.89
N ARG A 364 -19.04 -17.88 6.43
CA ARG A 364 -17.61 -17.89 6.80
C ARG A 364 -16.70 -17.55 5.61
N LEU A 365 -15.62 -16.81 5.89
CA LEU A 365 -14.65 -16.40 4.87
C LEU A 365 -13.76 -17.55 4.38
N THR A 366 -13.69 -18.65 5.13
CA THR A 366 -12.93 -19.84 4.74
C THR A 366 -13.48 -20.55 3.50
N LEU A 367 -14.70 -20.20 3.06
CA LEU A 367 -15.31 -20.69 1.81
C LEU A 367 -14.78 -19.96 0.56
N GLY A 368 -14.00 -18.88 0.72
CA GLY A 368 -13.55 -18.07 -0.42
C GLY A 368 -14.73 -17.42 -1.14
N ASP A 369 -14.76 -17.48 -2.48
CA ASP A 369 -15.83 -16.86 -3.28
C ASP A 369 -17.20 -17.52 -3.06
N ASP A 370 -17.23 -18.77 -2.62
CA ASP A 370 -18.46 -19.51 -2.34
C ASP A 370 -19.17 -19.04 -1.05
N LYS A 371 -18.57 -18.11 -0.30
CA LYS A 371 -19.16 -17.52 0.92
C LYS A 371 -20.52 -16.84 0.70
N TYR A 372 -20.84 -16.46 -0.53
CA TYR A 372 -22.12 -15.82 -0.88
C TYR A 372 -23.21 -16.81 -1.28
N ASN A 373 -22.87 -18.09 -1.48
CA ASN A 373 -23.85 -19.10 -1.84
C ASN A 373 -24.77 -19.38 -0.65
N THR A 374 -26.08 -19.20 -0.86
CA THR A 374 -27.10 -19.32 0.18
C THR A 374 -27.30 -20.77 0.63
N ASP A 375 -26.83 -21.75 -0.12
CA ASP A 375 -26.78 -23.16 0.31
C ASP A 375 -25.89 -23.38 1.56
N HIS A 376 -25.01 -22.42 1.88
CA HIS A 376 -24.16 -22.45 3.08
C HIS A 376 -24.78 -21.76 4.29
N ILE A 377 -26.02 -21.29 4.20
CA ILE A 377 -26.73 -20.74 5.34
C ILE A 377 -26.89 -21.85 6.39
N ASN A 378 -26.30 -21.60 7.56
CA ASN A 378 -26.41 -22.52 8.68
C ASN A 378 -27.64 -22.16 9.52
N THR A 379 -28.80 -22.73 9.19
CA THR A 379 -30.05 -22.47 9.91
C THR A 379 -30.05 -22.91 11.38
N GLN A 380 -29.05 -23.69 11.82
CA GLN A 380 -28.87 -24.02 13.25
C GLN A 380 -28.17 -22.90 14.03
N GLN A 381 -27.64 -21.90 13.33
CA GLN A 381 -26.95 -20.79 13.94
C GLN A 381 -27.94 -19.81 14.54
N VAL A 382 -28.05 -19.85 15.88
CA VAL A 382 -29.04 -19.07 16.64
C VAL A 382 -28.40 -18.14 17.67
N GLY A 383 -28.66 -16.83 17.60
CA GLY A 383 -28.20 -15.86 18.59
C GLY A 383 -28.29 -14.41 18.12
N LEU A 384 -27.71 -13.47 18.87
CA LEU A 384 -27.69 -12.04 18.53
C LEU A 384 -26.27 -11.56 18.28
N ALA A 385 -26.08 -10.51 17.49
CA ALA A 385 -24.78 -9.88 17.29
C ALA A 385 -24.03 -9.59 18.63
N PRO A 386 -22.71 -9.86 18.73
CA PRO A 386 -21.81 -10.41 17.71
C PRO A 386 -21.72 -11.95 17.70
N TYR A 387 -22.60 -12.65 18.44
CA TYR A 387 -22.56 -14.12 18.51
C TYR A 387 -22.71 -14.77 17.14
N VAL A 388 -23.60 -14.25 16.28
CA VAL A 388 -23.84 -14.81 14.95
C VAL A 388 -22.59 -14.72 14.07
N VAL A 389 -21.97 -13.55 14.04
CA VAL A 389 -20.68 -13.31 13.37
C VAL A 389 -19.59 -14.28 13.85
N ALA A 390 -19.46 -14.46 15.17
CA ALA A 390 -18.41 -15.30 15.75
C ALA A 390 -18.61 -16.81 15.53
N ASN A 391 -19.81 -17.25 15.11
CA ASN A 391 -20.19 -18.66 15.08
C ASN A 391 -20.81 -19.08 13.75
N ASP A 392 -20.22 -18.66 12.63
CA ASP A 392 -20.59 -19.16 11.28
C ASP A 392 -22.01 -18.79 10.83
N GLY A 393 -22.51 -17.62 11.24
CA GLY A 393 -23.73 -17.06 10.66
C GLY A 393 -23.44 -16.16 9.46
N PHE A 394 -24.51 -15.58 8.89
CA PHE A 394 -24.42 -14.66 7.76
C PHE A 394 -24.31 -13.20 8.22
N TRP A 395 -23.29 -12.50 7.74
CA TRP A 395 -22.99 -11.13 8.10
C TRP A 395 -22.24 -10.42 6.98
N GLY A 396 -22.06 -9.11 7.10
CA GLY A 396 -21.22 -8.34 6.19
C GLY A 396 -20.80 -7.00 6.81
N SER A 397 -19.69 -6.46 6.34
CA SER A 397 -19.11 -5.21 6.84
C SER A 397 -18.58 -4.38 5.67
N TYR A 398 -19.06 -3.15 5.53
CA TYR A 398 -18.86 -2.35 4.31
C TYR A 398 -18.40 -0.94 4.66
N ARG A 399 -17.44 -0.42 3.90
CA ARG A 399 -17.06 0.99 3.99
C ARG A 399 -18.08 1.85 3.26
N ILE A 400 -18.54 2.90 3.93
CA ILE A 400 -19.50 3.87 3.43
C ILE A 400 -18.86 5.26 3.48
N SER A 401 -19.04 6.03 2.41
CA SER A 401 -18.52 7.40 2.33
C SER A 401 -19.33 8.34 3.23
N LYS A 402 -18.66 9.32 3.83
CA LYS A 402 -19.31 10.41 4.58
C LYS A 402 -20.36 11.19 3.80
N ASP A 403 -20.27 11.20 2.46
CA ASP A 403 -21.19 11.95 1.62
C ASP A 403 -22.52 11.18 1.43
N THR A 404 -22.57 9.91 1.87
CA THR A 404 -23.76 9.05 1.79
C THR A 404 -24.87 9.61 2.68
N GLN A 405 -26.08 9.74 2.13
CA GLN A 405 -27.23 10.21 2.89
C GLN A 405 -28.04 9.04 3.46
N LYS A 406 -28.11 7.93 2.72
CA LYS A 406 -28.99 6.82 3.05
C LYS A 406 -28.36 5.46 2.76
N ILE A 407 -28.51 4.53 3.70
CA ILE A 407 -28.26 3.11 3.47
C ILE A 407 -29.59 2.40 3.29
N THR A 408 -29.70 1.58 2.25
CA THR A 408 -30.85 0.70 2.03
C THR A 408 -30.40 -0.75 2.20
N VAL A 409 -31.01 -1.45 3.16
CA VAL A 409 -30.80 -2.89 3.39
C VAL A 409 -31.96 -3.64 2.79
N LYS A 410 -31.70 -4.46 1.77
CA LYS A 410 -32.70 -5.23 1.04
C LYS A 410 -32.52 -6.72 1.28
N MET A 411 -33.57 -7.41 1.73
CA MET A 411 -33.56 -8.88 1.76
C MET A 411 -33.57 -9.42 0.32
N THR A 412 -32.61 -10.28 -0.01
CA THR A 412 -32.47 -10.85 -1.36
C THR A 412 -32.69 -12.35 -1.43
N ASP A 413 -32.54 -13.05 -0.32
CA ASP A 413 -32.85 -14.48 -0.22
C ASP A 413 -33.44 -14.80 1.16
N ARG A 414 -34.28 -15.84 1.20
CA ARG A 414 -34.95 -16.31 2.41
C ARG A 414 -35.20 -17.81 2.33
N GLU A 415 -34.49 -18.58 3.16
CA GLU A 415 -34.54 -20.04 3.14
C GLU A 415 -35.76 -20.60 3.91
N ALA A 416 -36.26 -19.89 4.92
CA ALA A 416 -37.39 -20.34 5.74
C ALA A 416 -38.42 -19.25 6.07
N ALA A 417 -39.70 -19.61 6.03
CA ALA A 417 -40.80 -18.74 6.48
C ALA A 417 -40.91 -18.76 8.02
N TYR A 418 -39.99 -18.06 8.70
CA TYR A 418 -40.13 -17.76 10.13
C TYR A 418 -41.18 -16.64 10.35
N PRO A 419 -41.81 -16.56 11.54
CA PRO A 419 -42.85 -15.56 11.80
C PRO A 419 -42.30 -14.13 11.85
N THR A 420 -40.99 -13.98 12.04
CA THR A 420 -40.27 -12.71 12.07
C THR A 420 -38.84 -12.92 11.60
N ASP A 421 -38.35 -11.97 10.82
CA ASP A 421 -36.97 -11.92 10.34
C ASP A 421 -36.25 -10.87 11.18
N GLU A 422 -35.20 -11.26 11.91
CA GLU A 422 -34.51 -10.40 12.86
C GLU A 422 -33.06 -10.18 12.44
N TRP A 423 -32.59 -8.95 12.49
CA TRP A 423 -31.20 -8.66 12.15
C TRP A 423 -30.70 -7.45 12.93
N SER A 424 -29.39 -7.33 13.07
CA SER A 424 -28.75 -6.22 13.77
C SER A 424 -27.72 -5.56 12.89
N TYR A 425 -27.55 -4.25 13.08
CA TYR A 425 -26.48 -3.49 12.44
C TYR A 425 -25.80 -2.54 13.43
N ARG A 426 -24.64 -2.05 13.05
CA ARG A 426 -23.85 -1.05 13.76
C ARG A 426 -23.09 -0.18 12.77
N ILE A 427 -22.76 1.03 13.19
CA ILE A 427 -22.02 2.02 12.39
C ILE A 427 -20.78 2.42 13.17
N ASP A 428 -19.60 2.20 12.61
CA ASP A 428 -18.33 2.43 13.29
C ASP A 428 -17.46 3.41 12.53
N LYS A 429 -16.76 4.28 13.25
CA LYS A 429 -15.75 5.15 12.64
C LYS A 429 -14.58 4.30 12.14
N LEU A 430 -14.04 4.63 10.97
CA LEU A 430 -12.79 4.00 10.50
C LEU A 430 -11.68 4.18 11.52
N CYS A 431 -10.77 3.21 11.56
CA CYS A 431 -9.56 3.39 12.31
C CYS A 431 -8.67 4.47 11.66
N GLU A 432 -8.01 5.26 12.50
CA GLU A 432 -6.98 6.20 12.02
C GLU A 432 -5.71 5.39 11.71
N CYS A 433 -5.57 5.02 10.44
CA CYS A 433 -4.29 4.70 9.81
C CYS A 433 -3.74 5.97 9.11
#